data_AF-E0ULT9-F1
#
_entry.id   AF-E0ULT9-F1
#
_cell.length_a   1.000
_cell.length_b   1.000
_cell.length_c   1.000
_cell.angle_alpha   90.00
_cell.angle_beta   90.00
_cell.angle_gamma   90.00
#
_symmetry.space_group_name_H-M   'P 1'
#
loop_
_entity.id
_entity.type
_entity.pdbx_description
1 polymer ?
#
loop_
_entity_poly.entity_id
_entity_poly.type
_entity_poly.pdbx_seq_one_letter_code
_entity_poly.pdbx_strand_id
1 'polypeptide(L)'
;MAGKTISAYTDAETASRLGIIAKVEQRTQAQIGGMALKLFVSLPKEAREALWQVKALGNEQDWESLIKEVTRTLLNVQYKLAAQQVVEQIKLEELGNLESEDEILKAAVNLTCDE
;
A
#
# COMPACT_ATOMS: atom_id res chain seq x y z
N MET A 1 2.64 -12.55 19.85
CA MET A 1 3.16 -11.26 20.36
C MET A 1 2.12 -10.64 21.27
N ALA A 2 2.48 -10.23 22.49
CA ALA A 2 1.54 -9.63 23.43
C ALA A 2 1.09 -8.25 22.89
N GLY A 3 -0.13 -8.18 22.38
CA GLY A 3 -0.75 -6.91 21.99
C GLY A 3 -1.11 -6.08 23.22
N LYS A 4 -0.99 -4.75 23.12
CA LYS A 4 -1.55 -3.82 24.10
C LYS A 4 -2.86 -3.27 23.56
N THR A 5 -3.90 -3.25 24.40
CA THR A 5 -5.20 -2.69 24.03
C THR A 5 -5.18 -1.17 24.19
N ILE A 6 -5.61 -0.46 23.14
CA ILE A 6 -5.84 0.98 23.17
C ILE A 6 -7.34 1.20 22.91
N SER A 7 -8.01 1.90 23.82
CA SER A 7 -9.42 2.32 23.65
C SER A 7 -9.47 3.77 23.18
N ALA A 8 -10.24 4.05 22.13
CA ALA A 8 -10.45 5.38 21.60
C ALA A 8 -11.94 5.61 21.30
N TYR A 9 -12.39 6.85 21.47
CA TYR A 9 -13.74 7.27 21.07
C TYR A 9 -13.75 7.65 19.58
N THR A 10 -14.80 7.25 18.88
CA THR A 10 -15.07 7.64 17.49
C THR A 10 -16.56 7.86 17.31
N ASP A 11 -16.94 8.67 16.33
CA ASP A 11 -18.35 8.88 15.97
C ASP A 11 -18.99 7.62 15.36
N ALA A 12 -20.33 7.58 15.37
CA ALA A 12 -21.11 6.43 14.92
C ALA A 12 -20.94 6.14 13.42
N GLU A 13 -20.71 7.17 12.60
CA GLU A 13 -20.52 7.01 11.16
C GLU A 13 -19.19 6.29 10.88
N THR A 14 -18.11 6.74 11.49
CA THR A 14 -16.79 6.11 11.39
C THR A 14 -16.81 4.68 11.92
N ALA A 15 -17.49 4.43 13.05
CA ALA A 15 -17.65 3.08 13.60
C ALA A 15 -18.41 2.15 12.64
N SER A 16 -19.48 2.65 12.00
CA SER A 16 -20.26 1.90 11.02
C SER A 16 -19.42 1.56 9.79
N ARG A 17 -18.71 2.54 9.22
CA ARG A 17 -17.81 2.35 8.08
C ARG A 17 -16.71 1.33 8.38
N LEU A 18 -16.10 1.42 9.56
CA LEU A 18 -15.10 0.45 10.03
C LEU A 18 -15.68 -0.97 10.09
N GLY A 19 -16.91 -1.13 10.57
CA GLY A 19 -17.60 -2.42 10.61
C GLY A 19 -17.88 -3.02 9.24
N ILE A 20 -18.17 -2.20 8.23
CA ILE A 20 -18.36 -2.66 6.84
C ILE A 20 -17.02 -3.14 6.27
N ILE A 21 -15.97 -2.33 6.40
CA ILE A 21 -14.63 -2.67 5.88
C ILE A 21 -14.11 -3.96 6.52
N ALA A 22 -14.26 -4.12 7.83
CA ALA A 22 -13.92 -5.33 8.57
C ALA A 22 -14.54 -6.59 7.97
N LYS A 23 -15.83 -6.54 7.60
CA LYS A 23 -16.53 -7.66 6.99
C LYS A 23 -16.00 -7.97 5.59
N VAL A 24 -15.83 -6.96 4.75
CA VAL A 24 -15.37 -7.12 3.36
C VAL A 24 -13.95 -7.67 3.31
N GLU A 25 -13.06 -7.17 4.17
CA GLU A 25 -11.64 -7.57 4.18
C GLU A 25 -11.38 -8.82 5.03
N GLN A 26 -12.41 -9.44 5.62
CA GLN A 26 -12.29 -10.58 6.55
C GLN A 26 -11.31 -10.30 7.71
N ARG A 27 -11.37 -9.09 8.27
CA ARG A 27 -10.52 -8.62 9.37
C ARG A 27 -11.37 -8.18 10.55
N THR A 28 -10.81 -8.25 11.75
CA THR A 28 -11.46 -7.66 12.93
C THR A 28 -11.31 -6.13 12.90
N GLN A 29 -12.27 -5.40 13.47
CA GLN A 29 -12.16 -3.95 13.64
C GLN A 29 -10.90 -3.54 14.41
N ALA A 30 -10.48 -4.35 15.39
CA ALA A 30 -9.25 -4.14 16.15
C ALA A 30 -7.98 -4.25 15.28
N GLN A 31 -7.95 -5.19 14.33
CA GLN A 31 -6.83 -5.29 13.37
C GLN A 31 -6.76 -4.06 12.47
N ILE A 32 -7.89 -3.60 11.93
CA ILE A 32 -7.93 -2.39 11.09
C ILE A 32 -7.53 -1.16 11.90
N GLY A 33 -8.08 -1.00 13.11
CA GLY A 33 -7.71 0.07 14.02
C GLY A 33 -6.22 0.05 14.36
N GLY A 34 -5.65 -1.14 14.62
CA GLY A 34 -4.22 -1.30 14.84
C GLY A 34 -3.36 -0.89 13.64
N MET A 35 -3.78 -1.21 12.41
CA MET A 35 -3.08 -0.76 11.20
C MET A 35 -3.15 0.75 11.01
N ALA A 36 -4.33 1.35 11.18
CA ALA A 36 -4.53 2.80 11.06
C ALA A 36 -3.69 3.55 12.10
N LEU A 37 -3.67 3.07 13.36
CA LEU A 37 -2.82 3.62 14.42
C LEU A 37 -1.35 3.49 14.06
N LYS A 38 -0.90 2.31 13.60
CA LYS A 38 0.49 2.09 13.19
C LYS A 38 0.91 3.06 12.08
N LEU A 39 0.07 3.27 11.08
CA LEU A 39 0.33 4.24 10.01
C LEU A 39 0.48 5.65 10.60
N PHE A 40 -0.49 6.11 11.39
CA PHE A 40 -0.49 7.46 11.95
C PHE A 40 0.72 7.75 12.85
N VAL A 41 1.11 6.82 13.73
CA VAL A 41 2.26 7.00 14.62
C VAL A 41 3.60 6.93 13.88
N SER A 42 3.64 6.31 12.70
CA SER A 42 4.85 6.23 11.86
C SER A 42 5.09 7.49 11.03
N LEU A 43 4.09 8.37 10.91
CA LEU A 43 4.26 9.65 10.21
C LEU A 43 5.26 10.56 10.96
N PRO A 44 6.09 11.35 10.26
CA PRO A 44 6.88 12.40 10.90
C PRO A 44 5.96 13.49 11.46
N LYS A 45 6.50 14.34 12.35
CA LYS A 45 5.72 15.38 13.04
C LYS A 45 5.06 16.33 12.04
N GLU A 46 5.80 16.75 11.03
CA GLU A 46 5.40 17.67 9.97
C GLU A 46 4.21 17.13 9.19
N ALA A 47 4.19 15.82 8.89
CA ALA A 47 3.08 15.18 8.19
C ALA A 47 1.82 15.10 9.06
N ARG A 48 1.96 14.82 10.36
CA ARG A 48 0.82 14.86 11.29
C ARG A 48 0.25 16.28 11.38
N GLU A 49 1.11 17.28 11.54
CA GLU A 49 0.69 18.69 11.61
C GLU A 49 -0.04 19.13 10.33
N ALA A 50 0.49 18.77 9.16
CA ALA A 50 -0.18 19.03 7.88
C ALA A 50 -1.56 18.36 7.81
N LEU A 51 -1.70 17.09 8.25
CA LEU A 51 -2.99 16.40 8.30
C LEU A 51 -4.00 17.13 9.20
N TRP A 52 -3.56 17.62 10.36
CA TRP A 52 -4.41 18.43 11.25
C TRP A 52 -4.83 19.75 10.60
N GLN A 53 -3.93 20.42 9.89
CA GLN A 53 -4.23 21.66 9.18
C GLN A 53 -5.24 21.45 8.06
N VAL A 54 -5.09 20.39 7.25
CA VAL A 54 -6.07 20.05 6.20
C VAL A 54 -7.44 19.78 6.82
N LYS A 55 -7.51 19.06 7.95
CA LYS A 55 -8.78 18.82 8.65
C LYS A 55 -9.42 20.08 9.23
N ALA A 56 -8.61 21.04 9.70
CA ALA A 56 -9.09 22.25 10.36
C ALA A 56 -9.49 23.36 9.36
N LEU A 57 -8.78 23.47 8.24
CA LEU A 57 -8.91 24.57 7.27
C LEU A 57 -9.55 24.14 5.95
N GLY A 58 -9.43 22.86 5.60
CA GLY A 58 -9.93 22.32 4.35
C GLY A 58 -11.44 22.05 4.40
N ASN A 59 -12.04 22.06 3.22
CA ASN A 59 -13.41 21.60 3.02
C ASN A 59 -13.45 20.12 2.61
N GLU A 60 -14.65 19.59 2.33
CA GLU A 60 -14.82 18.20 1.91
C GLU A 60 -14.06 17.88 0.61
N GLN A 61 -14.00 18.82 -0.34
CA GLN A 61 -13.28 18.64 -1.60
C GLN A 61 -11.76 18.56 -1.39
N ASP A 62 -11.22 19.34 -0.45
CA ASP A 62 -9.80 19.27 -0.06
C ASP A 62 -9.50 17.91 0.58
N TRP A 63 -10.42 17.42 1.41
CA TRP A 63 -10.32 16.10 2.03
C TRP A 63 -10.38 14.97 1.00
N GLU A 64 -11.33 15.00 0.07
CA GLU A 64 -11.40 14.03 -1.03
C GLU A 64 -10.14 14.05 -1.89
N SER A 65 -9.59 15.24 -2.15
CA SER A 65 -8.36 15.41 -2.93
C SER A 65 -7.16 14.80 -2.19
N LEU A 66 -7.06 15.00 -0.87
CA LEU A 66 -6.05 14.35 -0.04
C LEU A 66 -6.17 12.82 -0.11
N ILE A 67 -7.38 12.28 0.00
CA ILE A 67 -7.61 10.83 -0.07
C ILE A 67 -7.18 10.26 -1.43
N LYS A 68 -7.46 10.96 -2.54
CA LYS A 68 -6.99 10.58 -3.88
C LYS A 68 -5.47 10.55 -3.97
N GLU A 69 -4.80 11.56 -3.41
CA GLU A 69 -3.33 11.65 -3.40
C GLU A 69 -2.66 10.55 -2.56
N VAL A 70 -3.22 10.26 -1.39
CA VAL A 70 -2.78 9.13 -0.55
C VAL A 70 -2.96 7.81 -1.31
N THR A 71 -4.12 7.61 -1.93
CA THR A 71 -4.41 6.39 -2.72
C THR A 71 -3.41 6.21 -3.86
N ARG A 72 -3.16 7.27 -4.64
CA ARG A 72 -2.19 7.26 -5.74
C ARG A 72 -0.79 6.87 -5.26
N THR A 73 -0.38 7.42 -4.13
CA THR A 73 0.93 7.13 -3.53
C THR A 73 1.03 5.66 -3.11
N LEU A 74 0.00 5.13 -2.44
CA LEU A 74 -0.04 3.73 -1.99
C LEU A 74 0.01 2.76 -3.18
N LEU A 75 -0.78 2.99 -4.22
CA LEU A 75 -0.80 2.17 -5.43
C LEU A 75 0.56 2.18 -6.16
N ASN A 76 1.22 3.35 -6.24
CA ASN A 76 2.54 3.45 -6.84
C ASN A 76 3.59 2.65 -6.04
N VAL A 77 3.56 2.71 -4.71
CA VAL A 77 4.46 1.91 -3.86
C VAL A 77 4.17 0.42 -4.03
N GLN A 78 2.90 0.02 -4.04
CA GLN A 78 2.50 -1.37 -4.27
C GLN A 78 3.03 -1.89 -5.61
N TYR A 79 2.87 -1.10 -6.69
CA TYR A 79 3.38 -1.45 -8.01
C TYR A 79 4.90 -1.64 -7.99
N LYS A 80 5.65 -0.71 -7.38
CA LYS A 80 7.11 -0.82 -7.27
C LYS A 80 7.55 -2.07 -6.51
N LEU A 81 6.88 -2.42 -5.41
CA LEU A 81 7.17 -3.63 -4.65
C LEU A 81 6.91 -4.90 -5.48
N ALA A 82 5.78 -4.94 -6.20
CA ALA A 82 5.47 -6.06 -7.10
C ALA A 82 6.49 -6.18 -8.25
N ALA A 83 6.87 -5.06 -8.86
CA ALA A 83 7.87 -5.05 -9.92
C ALA A 83 9.25 -5.54 -9.42
N GLN A 84 9.66 -5.13 -8.22
CA GLN A 84 10.89 -5.63 -7.60
C GLN A 84 10.84 -7.15 -7.38
N GLN A 85 9.73 -7.68 -6.87
CA GLN A 85 9.57 -9.13 -6.68
C GLN A 85 9.63 -9.90 -8.00
N VAL A 86 9.08 -9.36 -9.08
CA VAL A 86 9.20 -9.96 -10.42
C VAL A 86 10.66 -9.95 -10.88
N VAL A 87 11.38 -8.83 -10.73
CA VAL A 87 12.81 -8.75 -11.10
C VAL A 87 13.68 -9.70 -10.27
N GLU A 88 13.39 -9.86 -8.98
CA GLU A 88 14.08 -10.82 -8.11
C GLU A 88 13.79 -12.29 -8.49
N GLN A 89 12.61 -12.57 -9.09
CA GLN A 89 12.23 -13.89 -9.58
C GLN A 89 12.71 -14.15 -11.01
N ILE A 90 12.95 -13.11 -11.82
CA ILE A 90 13.65 -13.24 -13.09
C ILE A 90 15.08 -13.67 -12.74
N LYS A 91 15.40 -14.93 -13.05
CA LYS A 91 16.74 -15.47 -12.92
C LYS A 91 17.68 -14.73 -13.88
N LEU A 92 18.24 -13.62 -13.41
CA LEU A 92 19.29 -12.87 -14.11
C LEU A 92 20.51 -13.76 -14.45
N GLU A 93 20.67 -14.88 -13.74
CA GLU A 93 21.65 -15.93 -14.00
C GLU A 93 21.39 -16.71 -15.30
N GLU A 94 20.13 -16.78 -15.77
CA GLU A 94 19.74 -17.38 -17.05
C GLU A 94 19.81 -16.39 -18.22
N LEU A 95 19.97 -15.08 -17.94
CA LEU A 95 20.28 -14.03 -18.92
C LEU A 95 21.80 -13.97 -19.21
N GLY A 96 22.48 -15.12 -19.20
CA GLY A 96 23.92 -15.20 -19.49
C GLY A 96 24.28 -14.49 -20.80
N ASN A 97 25.47 -13.86 -20.85
CA ASN A 97 25.99 -13.01 -21.95
C ASN A 97 25.26 -13.21 -23.30
N LEU A 98 24.19 -12.45 -23.51
CA LEU A 98 23.42 -12.46 -24.75
C LEU A 98 24.11 -11.48 -25.70
N GLU A 99 25.04 -11.99 -26.51
CA GLU A 99 25.91 -11.16 -27.36
C GLU A 99 25.28 -10.90 -28.73
N SER A 100 24.22 -11.63 -29.10
CA SER A 100 23.51 -11.48 -30.38
C SER A 100 21.99 -11.33 -30.22
N GLU A 101 21.37 -10.64 -31.18
CA GLU A 101 19.90 -10.42 -31.18
C GLU A 101 19.11 -11.73 -31.17
N ASP A 102 19.62 -12.77 -31.84
CA ASP A 102 18.99 -14.11 -31.86
C ASP A 102 19.01 -14.78 -30.48
N GLU A 103 20.07 -14.58 -29.69
CA GLU A 103 20.16 -15.10 -28.33
C GLU A 103 19.19 -14.37 -27.39
N ILE A 104 19.05 -13.06 -27.54
CA ILE A 104 18.08 -12.25 -26.78
C ILE A 104 16.65 -12.71 -27.09
N LEU A 105 16.33 -12.91 -28.38
CA LEU A 105 15.00 -13.36 -28.79
C LEU A 105 14.71 -14.77 -28.25
N LYS A 106 15.68 -15.67 -28.30
CA LYS A 106 15.54 -17.04 -27.80
C LYS A 106 15.40 -17.11 -26.28
N ALA A 107 16.17 -16.32 -25.54
CA ALA A 107 16.06 -16.21 -24.09
C ALA A 107 14.69 -15.66 -23.67
N ALA A 108 14.20 -14.62 -24.37
CA ALA A 108 12.88 -14.04 -24.12
C ALA A 108 11.73 -15.02 -24.37
N VAL A 109 11.82 -15.85 -25.43
CA VAL A 109 10.83 -16.91 -25.69
C VAL A 109 10.87 -17.98 -24.59
N ASN A 110 12.05 -18.46 -24.20
CA ASN A 110 12.15 -19.45 -23.12
C ASN A 110 11.58 -18.91 -21.79
N LEU A 111 11.84 -17.64 -21.47
CA LEU A 111 11.32 -16.99 -20.25
C LEU A 111 9.79 -16.77 -20.25
N THR A 112 9.14 -16.82 -21.41
CA THR A 112 7.71 -16.49 -21.56
C THR A 112 6.85 -17.62 -22.08
N CYS A 113 7.45 -18.72 -22.54
CA CYS A 113 6.75 -19.87 -23.12
C CYS A 113 6.91 -21.17 -22.33
N ASP A 114 7.41 -21.13 -21.09
CA ASP A 114 7.41 -22.31 -20.19
C ASP A 114 5.95 -22.70 -19.80
N GLU A 115 5.37 -23.62 -20.57
CA GLU A 115 4.53 -24.74 -20.11
C GLU A 115 5.23 -26.07 -20.43
#